data_AF-A0A7K4C869-F1
#
_entry.id   AF-A0A7K4C869-F1
#
_cell.length_a   1.000
_cell.length_b   1.000
_cell.length_c   1.000
_cell.angle_alpha   90.00
_cell.angle_beta   90.00
_cell.angle_gamma   90.00
#
_symmetry.space_group_name_H-M   'P 1'
#
loop_
_entity.id
_entity.type
_entity.pdbx_description
1 polymer ?
#
loop_
_entity_poly.entity_id
_entity_poly.type
_entity_poly.pdbx_seq_one_letter_code
_entity_poly.pdbx_strand_id
1 'polypeptide(L)'
;MEKILISGIPLSGKTTQANKLDSKLEHSKLINIESLLLNHKINHKSTNNNSSFTFYETLPKEFKTSLKRILNEDYRESISVNSTIYPINPYNRYYILDNLLFDLKDANFLLRNNLINKLIILNLSEKELIKRWEFIQNFSSNFKLKYFSLYHKRRLSIFYNNTLPALEYLKKNKNISSLEIDASKKEDEIYKEIINFLN
;
A
#
# COMPACT_ATOMS: atom_id res chain seq x y z
N MET A 1 -0.46 -19.72 4.83
CA MET A 1 0.30 -18.45 4.77
C MET A 1 -0.63 -17.40 4.22
N GLU A 2 -0.89 -16.36 4.99
CA GLU A 2 -1.80 -15.28 4.61
C GLU A 2 -1.05 -14.19 3.87
N LYS A 3 -1.60 -13.73 2.75
CA LYS A 3 -1.09 -12.63 1.94
C LYS A 3 -2.17 -11.56 1.84
N ILE A 4 -2.02 -10.56 2.70
CA ILE A 4 -3.04 -9.60 3.05
C ILE A 4 -2.76 -8.29 2.31
N LEU A 5 -3.67 -7.86 1.44
CA LEU A 5 -3.64 -6.51 0.89
C LEU A 5 -4.49 -5.59 1.75
N ILE A 6 -3.91 -4.51 2.26
CA ILE A 6 -4.63 -3.43 2.94
C ILE A 6 -4.74 -2.25 1.97
N SER A 7 -5.96 -1.86 1.65
CA SER A 7 -6.24 -0.79 0.72
C SER A 7 -7.45 0.04 1.15
N GLY A 8 -7.75 1.12 0.43
CA GLY A 8 -8.75 2.11 0.82
C GLY A 8 -8.36 3.53 0.43
N ILE A 9 -9.32 4.44 0.53
CA ILE A 9 -9.19 5.85 0.16
C ILE A 9 -8.02 6.52 0.91
N PRO A 10 -7.35 7.56 0.37
CA PRO A 10 -6.36 8.33 1.13
C PRO A 10 -6.90 8.77 2.51
N LEU A 11 -6.02 8.86 3.51
CA LEU A 11 -6.35 9.21 4.91
C LEU A 11 -7.24 8.21 5.67
N SER A 12 -7.55 7.04 5.11
CA SER A 12 -8.30 5.97 5.81
C SER A 12 -7.50 5.26 6.92
N GLY A 13 -6.18 5.48 7.04
CA GLY A 13 -5.36 4.83 8.08
C GLY A 13 -4.77 3.47 7.70
N LYS A 14 -4.69 3.15 6.40
CA LYS A 14 -4.07 1.90 5.88
C LYS A 14 -2.71 1.59 6.51
N THR A 15 -1.76 2.50 6.37
CA THR A 15 -0.39 2.33 6.86
C THR A 15 -0.34 2.21 8.38
N THR A 16 -1.19 2.93 9.11
CA THR A 16 -1.33 2.78 10.57
C THR A 16 -1.74 1.35 10.93
N GLN A 17 -2.76 0.81 10.27
CA GLN A 17 -3.22 -0.56 10.52
C GLN A 17 -2.20 -1.60 10.06
N ALA A 18 -1.53 -1.38 8.92
CA ALA A 18 -0.50 -2.27 8.41
C ALA A 18 0.69 -2.40 9.40
N ASN A 19 1.18 -1.26 9.92
CA ASN A 19 2.23 -1.23 10.94
C ASN A 19 1.78 -1.89 12.26
N LYS A 20 0.53 -1.65 12.66
CA LYS A 20 -0.03 -2.24 13.87
C LYS A 20 -0.18 -3.76 13.76
N LEU A 21 -0.57 -4.27 12.60
CA LEU A 21 -0.60 -5.70 12.33
C LEU A 21 0.81 -6.29 12.36
N ASP A 22 1.77 -5.63 11.72
CA ASP A 22 3.15 -6.13 11.66
C ASP A 22 3.84 -6.15 13.03
N SER A 23 3.48 -5.23 13.92
CA SER A 23 4.04 -5.17 15.27
C SER A 23 3.38 -6.12 16.27
N LYS A 24 2.15 -6.59 16.00
CA LYS A 24 1.36 -7.40 16.93
C LYS A 24 1.14 -8.84 16.49
N LEU A 25 1.23 -9.14 15.20
CA LEU A 25 1.13 -10.52 14.70
C LEU A 25 2.49 -11.18 14.77
N GLU A 26 2.55 -12.35 15.40
CA GLU A 26 3.76 -13.17 15.34
C GLU A 26 4.01 -13.65 13.92
N HIS A 27 5.28 -13.65 13.52
CA HIS A 27 5.71 -14.09 12.18
C HIS A 27 5.05 -13.30 11.03
N SER A 28 4.75 -12.02 11.24
CA SER A 28 4.34 -11.13 10.18
C SER A 28 5.52 -10.48 9.47
N LYS A 29 5.27 -10.05 8.23
CA LYS A 29 6.16 -9.18 7.48
C LYS A 29 5.37 -8.13 6.73
N LEU A 30 5.59 -6.87 7.09
CA LEU A 30 5.15 -5.73 6.29
C LEU A 30 6.01 -5.56 5.04
N ILE A 31 5.32 -5.44 3.90
CA ILE A 31 5.86 -5.04 2.60
C ILE A 31 5.15 -3.75 2.21
N ASN A 32 5.84 -2.64 2.44
CA ASN A 32 5.37 -1.31 2.06
C ASN A 32 6.22 -0.81 0.87
N ILE A 33 5.56 -0.43 -0.24
CA ILE A 33 6.24 0.07 -1.44
C ILE A 33 7.14 1.27 -1.15
N GLU A 34 6.68 2.25 -0.39
CA GLU A 34 7.47 3.46 -0.10
C GLU A 34 8.75 3.10 0.64
N SER A 35 8.68 2.14 1.59
CA SER A 35 9.85 1.64 2.31
C SER A 35 10.83 0.88 1.41
N LEU A 36 10.32 0.08 0.47
CA LEU A 36 11.15 -0.60 -0.52
C LEU A 36 11.91 0.44 -1.35
N LEU A 37 11.22 1.47 -1.83
CA LEU A 37 11.79 2.52 -2.68
C LEU A 37 12.79 3.42 -1.94
N LEU A 38 12.57 3.72 -0.67
CA LEU A 38 13.49 4.49 0.18
C LEU A 38 14.78 3.71 0.48
N ASN A 39 14.68 2.42 0.83
CA ASN A 39 15.85 1.57 1.07
C ASN A 39 16.70 1.40 -0.20
N HIS A 40 16.10 1.47 -1.39
CA HIS A 40 16.83 1.47 -2.66
C HIS A 40 17.62 2.74 -2.95
N LYS A 41 17.10 3.92 -2.57
CA LYS A 41 17.84 5.18 -2.70
C LYS A 41 19.12 5.21 -1.84
N ILE A 42 19.09 4.57 -0.67
CA ILE A 42 20.22 4.53 0.27
C ILE A 42 21.29 3.54 -0.23
N ASN A 43 20.89 2.36 -0.69
CA ASN A 43 21.83 1.32 -1.14
C ASN A 43 22.50 1.63 -2.50
N HIS A 44 21.83 2.35 -3.41
CA HIS A 44 22.44 2.82 -4.67
C HIS A 44 23.57 3.84 -4.46
N LYS A 45 23.56 4.59 -3.35
CA LYS A 45 24.68 5.47 -2.98
C LYS A 45 25.85 4.72 -2.34
N SER A 46 25.65 3.48 -1.92
CA SER A 46 26.57 2.81 -0.99
C SER A 46 27.36 1.63 -1.57
N THR A 47 26.92 0.91 -2.61
CA THR A 47 27.63 -0.31 -3.02
C THR A 47 27.48 -0.69 -4.50
N ASN A 48 28.59 -0.64 -5.24
CA ASN A 48 28.90 -1.63 -6.26
C ASN A 48 29.25 -2.93 -5.53
N ASN A 49 28.39 -3.95 -5.54
CA ASN A 49 28.77 -5.37 -5.63
C ASN A 49 27.59 -6.34 -5.40
N ASN A 50 27.55 -7.32 -6.31
CA ASN A 50 27.17 -8.73 -6.19
C ASN A 50 25.74 -9.17 -5.81
N SER A 51 25.16 -9.84 -6.81
CA SER A 51 24.32 -11.05 -6.76
C SER A 51 23.24 -11.10 -5.69
N SER A 52 22.03 -10.77 -6.08
CA SER A 52 20.82 -11.15 -5.36
C SER A 52 19.68 -11.20 -6.37
N PHE A 53 19.02 -12.35 -6.46
CA PHE A 53 17.82 -12.53 -7.27
C PHE A 53 16.68 -11.78 -6.58
N THR A 54 16.10 -10.78 -7.23
CA THR A 54 15.22 -9.82 -6.55
C THR A 54 13.76 -10.00 -6.92
N PHE A 55 12.85 -9.99 -5.93
CA PHE A 55 11.40 -9.97 -6.20
C PHE A 55 11.02 -8.79 -7.09
N TYR A 56 11.72 -7.65 -6.97
CA TYR A 56 11.53 -6.51 -7.87
C TYR A 56 11.86 -6.87 -9.31
N GLU A 57 12.98 -7.53 -9.60
CA GLU A 57 13.28 -8.01 -10.96
C GLU A 57 12.25 -9.01 -11.47
N THR A 58 11.62 -9.79 -10.59
CA THR A 58 10.49 -10.67 -10.95
C THR A 58 9.15 -9.93 -11.13
N LEU A 59 9.04 -8.65 -10.72
CA LEU A 59 7.87 -7.85 -11.03
C LEU A 59 7.80 -7.60 -12.55
N PRO A 60 6.64 -7.77 -13.19
CA PRO A 60 6.45 -7.48 -14.59
C PRO A 60 6.83 -6.04 -14.91
N LYS A 61 7.28 -5.83 -16.15
CA LYS A 61 7.72 -4.52 -16.64
C LYS A 61 6.62 -3.46 -16.42
N GLU A 62 5.36 -3.86 -16.53
CA GLU A 62 4.18 -3.03 -16.34
C GLU A 62 4.03 -2.58 -14.89
N PHE A 63 4.23 -3.47 -13.92
CA PHE A 63 4.18 -3.15 -12.49
C PHE A 63 5.34 -2.23 -12.09
N LYS A 64 6.54 -2.50 -12.61
CA LYS A 64 7.69 -1.59 -12.49
C LYS A 64 7.40 -0.23 -13.12
N THR A 65 6.65 -0.19 -14.22
CA THR A 65 6.26 1.05 -14.91
C THR A 65 5.21 1.82 -14.13
N SER A 66 4.20 1.15 -13.56
CA SER A 66 3.22 1.73 -12.65
C SER A 66 3.91 2.33 -11.41
N LEU A 67 4.82 1.57 -10.80
CA LEU A 67 5.67 2.04 -9.70
C LEU A 67 6.51 3.25 -10.12
N LYS A 68 7.22 3.19 -11.26
CA LYS A 68 7.99 4.31 -11.81
C LYS A 68 7.12 5.53 -12.14
N ARG A 69 5.88 5.35 -12.59
CA ARG A 69 4.94 6.46 -12.86
C ARG A 69 4.56 7.18 -11.58
N ILE A 70 4.17 6.45 -10.55
CA ILE A 70 3.86 7.00 -9.22
C ILE A 70 5.08 7.72 -8.65
N LEU A 71 6.26 7.12 -8.83
CA LEU A 71 7.52 7.70 -8.39
C LEU A 71 7.95 8.93 -9.16
N ASN A 72 7.78 8.98 -10.49
CA ASN A 72 8.14 10.14 -11.31
C ASN A 72 7.12 11.28 -11.15
N GLU A 73 5.87 10.97 -10.77
CA GLU A 73 4.82 11.96 -10.49
C GLU A 73 4.96 12.59 -9.09
N ASP A 74 5.45 11.86 -8.08
CA ASP A 74 5.72 12.37 -6.72
C ASP A 74 7.19 12.79 -6.48
N TYR A 75 8.15 12.28 -7.24
CA TYR A 75 9.58 12.63 -7.18
C TYR A 75 10.12 12.95 -8.58
N ARG A 76 10.59 14.18 -8.79
CA ARG A 76 11.10 14.71 -10.08
C ARG A 76 12.41 14.10 -10.59
N GLU A 77 12.82 12.92 -10.16
CA GLU A 77 14.12 12.35 -10.57
C GLU A 77 13.99 10.91 -11.06
N SER A 78 14.59 10.66 -12.23
CA SER A 78 14.68 9.39 -12.92
C SER A 78 15.28 8.31 -12.02
N ILE A 79 14.47 7.34 -11.60
CA ILE A 79 14.93 6.23 -10.78
C ILE A 79 15.50 5.12 -11.68
N SER A 80 16.81 4.90 -11.61
CA SER A 80 17.45 3.63 -11.96
C SER A 80 17.26 2.66 -10.79
N VAL A 81 16.61 1.52 -11.05
CA VAL A 81 16.14 0.62 -9.98
C VAL A 81 16.95 -0.68 -10.02
N ASN A 82 17.86 -0.86 -9.06
CA ASN A 82 18.39 -2.17 -8.67
C ASN A 82 18.03 -2.36 -7.20
N SER A 83 17.35 -3.46 -6.89
CA SER A 83 16.45 -3.44 -5.75
C SER A 83 16.23 -4.81 -5.12
N THR A 84 17.02 -5.14 -4.09
CA THR A 84 16.86 -6.33 -3.26
C THR A 84 15.58 -6.32 -2.43
N ILE A 85 14.72 -7.29 -2.68
CA ILE A 85 13.58 -7.61 -1.83
C ILE A 85 13.86 -9.00 -1.24
N TYR A 86 13.77 -9.10 0.08
CA TYR A 86 14.01 -10.34 0.83
C TYR A 86 13.13 -11.47 0.27
N PRO A 87 13.68 -12.69 0.07
CA PRO A 87 12.88 -13.84 -0.33
C PRO A 87 11.72 -14.02 0.67
N ILE A 88 10.58 -14.51 0.18
CA ILE A 88 9.45 -14.94 1.01
C ILE A 88 10.01 -15.95 2.00
N ASN A 89 10.33 -15.49 3.22
CA ASN A 89 10.73 -16.35 4.31
C ASN A 89 9.56 -17.33 4.61
N PRO A 90 9.72 -18.63 4.36
CA PRO A 90 8.64 -19.60 4.58
C PRO A 90 8.17 -19.67 6.03
N TYR A 91 8.95 -19.13 6.98
CA TYR A 91 8.58 -19.04 8.39
C TYR A 91 7.59 -17.90 8.70
N ASN A 92 7.35 -16.97 7.78
CA ASN A 92 6.36 -15.92 7.99
C ASN A 92 4.96 -16.45 7.71
N ARG A 93 4.08 -16.34 8.71
CA ARG A 93 2.67 -16.72 8.60
C ARG A 93 1.86 -15.67 7.84
N TYR A 94 2.21 -14.39 8.00
CA TYR A 94 1.47 -13.25 7.46
C TYR A 94 2.37 -12.34 6.61
N TYR A 95 1.94 -12.03 5.39
CA TYR A 95 2.53 -11.00 4.53
C TYR A 95 1.53 -9.86 4.39
N ILE A 96 1.91 -8.67 4.86
CA ILE A 96 1.05 -7.49 4.85
C ILE A 96 1.52 -6.58 3.74
N LEU A 97 0.69 -6.42 2.71
CA LEU A 97 0.93 -5.59 1.54
C LEU A 97 0.27 -4.23 1.73
N ASP A 98 1.07 -3.18 1.93
CA ASP A 98 0.60 -1.79 2.09
C ASP A 98 0.81 -0.98 0.80
N ASN A 99 -0.25 -0.34 0.34
CA ASN A 99 -0.29 0.55 -0.84
C ASN A 99 0.13 -0.11 -2.17
N LEU A 100 -0.05 -1.43 -2.35
CA LEU A 100 0.36 -2.20 -3.54
C LEU A 100 -0.65 -2.21 -4.72
N LEU A 101 -1.70 -1.40 -4.65
CA LEU A 101 -2.77 -1.37 -5.65
C LEU A 101 -3.11 0.05 -6.06
N PHE A 102 -2.93 0.39 -7.34
CA PHE A 102 -3.27 1.70 -7.89
C PHE A 102 -4.27 1.60 -9.04
N ASP A 103 -4.17 0.56 -9.87
CA ASP A 103 -5.08 0.33 -11.00
C ASP A 103 -5.35 -1.17 -11.28
N LEU A 104 -6.13 -1.44 -12.33
CA LEU A 104 -6.51 -2.80 -12.73
C LEU A 104 -5.32 -3.66 -13.17
N LYS A 105 -4.21 -3.07 -13.65
CA LYS A 105 -3.03 -3.83 -14.05
C LYS A 105 -2.34 -4.39 -12.82
N ASP A 106 -2.28 -3.60 -11.75
CA ASP A 106 -1.76 -4.03 -10.45
C ASP A 106 -2.63 -5.15 -9.88
N ALA A 107 -3.96 -5.01 -9.94
CA ALA A 107 -4.89 -6.05 -9.49
C ALA A 107 -4.67 -7.39 -10.21
N ASN A 108 -4.58 -7.34 -11.55
CA ASN A 108 -4.29 -8.51 -12.37
C ASN A 108 -2.94 -9.14 -12.03
N PHE A 109 -1.92 -8.31 -11.77
CA PHE A 109 -0.61 -8.79 -11.38
C PHE A 109 -0.66 -9.56 -10.05
N LEU A 110 -1.30 -8.97 -9.03
CA LEU A 110 -1.43 -9.59 -7.71
C LEU A 110 -2.14 -10.94 -7.79
N LEU A 111 -3.20 -11.04 -8.61
CA LEU A 111 -3.93 -12.28 -8.84
C LEU A 111 -3.10 -13.34 -9.58
N ARG A 112 -2.49 -12.98 -10.73
CA ARG A 112 -1.72 -13.93 -11.56
C ARG A 112 -0.54 -14.56 -10.83
N ASN A 113 0.01 -13.84 -9.85
CA ASN A 113 1.17 -14.28 -9.08
C ASN A 113 0.79 -14.82 -7.69
N ASN A 114 -0.51 -15.01 -7.42
CA ASN A 114 -1.03 -15.46 -6.13
C ASN A 114 -0.45 -14.66 -4.96
N LEU A 115 -0.29 -13.34 -5.12
CA LEU A 115 0.34 -12.47 -4.11
C LEU A 115 -0.65 -11.99 -3.06
N ILE A 116 -1.94 -12.25 -3.25
CA ILE A 116 -3.01 -11.88 -2.32
C ILE A 116 -4.00 -13.03 -2.20
N ASN A 117 -4.49 -13.26 -0.99
CA ASN A 117 -5.62 -14.16 -0.70
C ASN A 117 -6.61 -13.55 0.32
N LYS A 118 -6.20 -12.48 1.02
CA LYS A 118 -7.07 -11.67 1.87
C LYS A 118 -6.99 -10.20 1.46
N LEU A 119 -8.13 -9.53 1.40
CA LEU A 119 -8.26 -8.11 1.04
C LEU A 119 -8.99 -7.37 2.16
N ILE A 120 -8.34 -6.36 2.74
CA ILE A 120 -8.93 -5.47 3.74
C ILE A 120 -9.10 -4.10 3.10
N ILE A 121 -10.32 -3.57 3.13
CA ILE A 121 -10.68 -2.29 2.55
C ILE A 121 -11.14 -1.35 3.65
N LEU A 122 -10.38 -0.27 3.84
CA LEU A 122 -10.72 0.79 4.79
C LEU A 122 -11.50 1.88 4.06
N ASN A 123 -12.82 1.88 4.27
CA ASN A 123 -13.74 2.85 3.70
C ASN A 123 -13.84 4.08 4.60
N LEU A 124 -13.80 5.28 4.01
CA LEU A 124 -13.96 6.53 4.76
C LEU A 124 -14.99 7.38 4.04
N SER A 125 -15.98 7.88 4.77
CA SER A 125 -16.96 8.82 4.21
C SER A 125 -16.28 10.13 3.81
N GLU A 126 -16.83 10.82 2.81
CA GLU A 126 -16.31 12.14 2.38
C GLU A 126 -16.32 13.15 3.53
N LYS A 127 -17.36 13.14 4.37
CA LYS A 127 -17.44 13.97 5.57
C LYS A 127 -16.25 13.75 6.52
N GLU A 128 -15.88 12.49 6.75
CA GLU A 128 -14.77 12.17 7.65
C GLU A 128 -13.41 12.44 7.00
N LEU A 129 -13.30 12.24 5.69
CA LEU A 129 -12.14 12.62 4.89
C LEU A 129 -11.86 14.13 5.01
N ILE A 130 -12.89 14.98 4.90
CA ILE A 130 -12.78 16.44 5.06
C ILE A 130 -12.38 16.82 6.49
N LYS A 131 -12.91 16.15 7.52
CA LYS A 131 -12.47 16.43 8.90
C LYS A 131 -11.00 16.09 9.11
N ARG A 132 -10.55 14.91 8.65
CA ARG A 132 -9.13 14.50 8.74
C ARG A 132 -8.23 15.45 7.96
N TRP A 133 -8.73 15.93 6.83
CA TRP A 133 -8.09 16.96 6.03
C TRP A 133 -7.84 18.25 6.80
N GLU A 134 -8.91 18.82 7.36
CA GLU A 134 -8.87 20.07 8.14
C GLU A 134 -7.95 19.95 9.34
N PHE A 135 -8.00 18.81 10.04
CA PHE A 135 -7.09 18.51 11.15
C PHE A 135 -5.62 18.60 10.73
N ILE A 136 -5.24 18.01 9.59
CA ILE A 136 -3.85 18.07 9.09
C ILE A 136 -3.46 19.49 8.70
N GLN A 137 -4.37 20.26 8.10
CA GLN A 137 -4.11 21.66 7.73
C GLN A 137 -3.85 22.52 8.97
N ASN A 138 -4.61 22.30 10.05
CA ASN A 138 -4.47 23.07 11.29
C ASN A 138 -3.20 22.73 12.08
N PHE A 139 -2.69 21.50 11.97
CA PHE A 139 -1.47 21.07 12.66
C PHE A 139 -0.18 21.33 11.87
N SER A 140 -0.26 21.53 10.55
CA SER A 140 0.92 21.70 9.71
C SER A 140 1.17 23.17 9.38
N SER A 141 1.62 23.94 10.37
CA SER A 141 1.96 25.37 10.23
C SER A 141 3.09 25.66 9.22
N ASN A 142 3.85 24.63 8.80
CA ASN A 142 5.02 24.75 7.91
C ASN A 142 4.83 24.17 6.50
N PHE A 143 3.71 23.49 6.19
CA PHE A 143 3.47 23.04 4.82
C PHE A 143 2.77 24.14 4.02
N LYS A 144 3.31 24.48 2.83
CA LYS A 144 2.59 25.31 1.86
C LYS A 144 1.25 24.64 1.50
N LEU A 145 0.18 25.04 2.18
CA LEU A 145 -1.19 24.49 2.12
C LEU A 145 -1.72 24.30 0.69
N LYS A 146 -1.26 25.14 -0.25
CA LYS A 146 -1.65 25.09 -1.67
C LYS A 146 -1.12 23.83 -2.40
N TYR A 147 0.08 23.35 -2.08
CA TYR A 147 0.61 22.11 -2.66
C TYR A 147 -0.03 20.88 -2.05
N PHE A 148 -0.34 20.94 -0.75
CA PHE A 148 -1.02 19.88 -0.02
C PHE A 148 -2.42 19.62 -0.61
N SER A 149 -3.22 20.66 -0.86
CA SER A 149 -4.57 20.52 -1.43
C SER A 149 -4.59 19.97 -2.86
N LEU A 150 -3.67 20.39 -3.72
CA LEU A 150 -3.57 19.84 -5.08
C LEU A 150 -3.12 18.38 -5.07
N TYR A 151 -2.16 18.03 -4.22
CA TYR A 151 -1.61 16.69 -4.09
C TYR A 151 -2.71 15.66 -3.76
N HIS A 152 -3.52 15.93 -2.76
CA HIS A 152 -4.55 14.97 -2.39
C HIS A 152 -5.79 14.98 -3.28
N LYS A 153 -6.15 16.12 -3.89
CA LYS A 153 -7.19 16.11 -4.94
C LYS A 153 -6.79 15.15 -6.07
N ARG A 154 -5.51 15.15 -6.46
CA ARG A 154 -4.99 14.16 -7.42
C ARG A 154 -5.06 12.74 -6.88
N ARG A 155 -4.63 12.48 -5.64
CA ARG A 155 -4.73 11.13 -5.05
C ARG A 155 -6.17 10.62 -4.91
N LEU A 156 -7.13 11.49 -4.62
CA LEU A 156 -8.54 11.14 -4.59
C LEU A 156 -9.07 10.84 -5.98
N SER A 157 -8.72 11.66 -6.97
CA SER A 157 -9.08 11.39 -8.36
C SER A 157 -8.50 10.05 -8.85
N ILE A 158 -7.22 9.77 -8.56
CA ILE A 158 -6.60 8.48 -8.86
C ILE A 158 -7.33 7.35 -8.15
N PHE A 159 -7.67 7.52 -6.87
CA PHE A 159 -8.39 6.50 -6.12
C PHE A 159 -9.73 6.16 -6.77
N TYR A 160 -10.59 7.15 -7.01
CA TYR A 160 -11.93 6.89 -7.57
C TYR A 160 -11.88 6.40 -9.02
N ASN A 161 -10.98 6.93 -9.84
CA ASN A 161 -10.93 6.60 -11.26
C ASN A 161 -10.20 5.28 -11.55
N ASN A 162 -9.24 4.88 -10.70
CA ASN A 162 -8.37 3.75 -10.98
C ASN A 162 -8.39 2.70 -9.85
N THR A 163 -8.14 3.11 -8.61
CA THR A 163 -7.93 2.18 -7.50
C THR A 163 -9.22 1.53 -7.04
N LEU A 164 -10.33 2.28 -6.99
CA LEU A 164 -11.64 1.77 -6.60
C LEU A 164 -12.14 0.72 -7.61
N PRO A 165 -12.11 0.95 -8.94
CA PRO A 165 -12.38 -0.11 -9.92
C PRO A 165 -11.49 -1.35 -9.74
N ALA A 166 -10.22 -1.16 -9.40
CA ALA A 166 -9.29 -2.25 -9.15
C ALA A 166 -9.66 -3.05 -7.88
N LEU A 167 -10.11 -2.36 -6.82
CA LEU A 167 -10.61 -3.00 -5.60
C LEU A 167 -11.88 -3.80 -5.88
N GLU A 168 -12.84 -3.21 -6.59
CA GLU A 168 -14.07 -3.90 -6.99
C GLU A 168 -13.80 -5.13 -7.86
N TYR A 169 -12.77 -5.08 -8.70
CA TYR A 169 -12.31 -6.23 -9.46
C TYR A 169 -11.73 -7.34 -8.56
N LEU A 170 -10.91 -6.99 -7.57
CA LEU A 170 -10.36 -7.98 -6.62
C LEU A 170 -11.44 -8.60 -5.73
N LYS A 171 -12.40 -7.79 -5.23
CA LYS A 171 -13.51 -8.26 -4.38
C LYS A 171 -14.37 -9.32 -5.06
N LYS A 172 -14.56 -9.21 -6.39
CA LYS A 172 -15.34 -10.17 -7.18
C LYS A 172 -14.60 -11.50 -7.40
N ASN A 173 -13.32 -11.59 -7.05
CA ASN A 173 -12.55 -12.81 -7.21
C ASN A 173 -12.85 -13.80 -6.08
N LYS A 174 -13.36 -15.00 -6.44
CA LYS A 174 -13.75 -16.04 -5.48
C LYS A 174 -12.60 -16.57 -4.62
N ASN A 175 -11.34 -16.38 -5.05
CA ASN A 175 -10.17 -16.85 -4.32
C ASN A 175 -9.64 -15.82 -3.31
N ILE A 176 -10.26 -14.63 -3.23
CA ILE A 176 -9.91 -13.59 -2.28
C ILE A 176 -11.03 -13.47 -1.26
N SER A 177 -10.70 -13.71 0.01
CA SER A 177 -11.58 -13.29 1.10
C SER A 177 -11.46 -11.79 1.28
N SER A 178 -12.57 -11.06 1.35
CA SER A 178 -12.56 -9.59 1.53
C SER A 178 -13.29 -9.14 2.78
N LEU A 179 -12.78 -8.09 3.41
CA LEU A 179 -13.38 -7.40 4.55
C LEU A 179 -13.41 -5.90 4.26
N GLU A 180 -14.59 -5.29 4.42
CA GLU A 180 -14.77 -3.84 4.37
C GLU A 180 -14.99 -3.31 5.78
N ILE A 181 -14.21 -2.29 6.17
CA ILE A 181 -14.27 -1.68 7.49
C ILE A 181 -14.53 -0.19 7.34
N ASP A 182 -15.45 0.33 8.15
CA ASP A 182 -15.59 1.76 8.35
C ASP A 182 -14.38 2.32 9.11
N ALA A 183 -13.56 3.07 8.37
CA ALA A 183 -12.33 3.64 8.86
C ALA A 183 -12.55 4.90 9.71
N SER A 184 -13.79 5.33 9.94
CA SER A 184 -14.13 6.40 10.90
C SER A 184 -14.05 5.94 12.36
N LYS A 185 -14.08 4.62 12.60
CA LYS A 185 -13.94 3.99 13.91
C LYS A 185 -12.60 4.28 14.57
N LYS A 186 -12.50 4.00 15.88
CA LYS A 186 -11.23 4.11 16.60
C LYS A 186 -10.24 3.08 16.07
N GLU A 187 -8.95 3.43 16.14
CA GLU A 187 -7.87 2.59 15.61
C GLU A 187 -7.88 1.16 16.17
N ASP A 188 -8.18 0.99 17.47
CA ASP A 188 -8.28 -0.32 18.12
C ASP A 188 -9.51 -1.12 17.69
N GLU A 189 -10.62 -0.47 17.35
CA GLU A 189 -11.83 -1.13 16.86
C GLU A 189 -11.60 -1.71 15.46
N ILE A 190 -11.00 -0.90 14.57
CA ILE A 190 -10.57 -1.34 13.23
C ILE A 190 -9.62 -2.52 13.36
N TYR A 191 -8.61 -2.42 14.23
CA TYR A 191 -7.65 -3.50 14.44
C TYR A 191 -8.32 -4.80 14.90
N LYS A 192 -9.26 -4.74 15.85
CA LYS A 192 -10.02 -5.91 16.31
C LYS A 192 -10.81 -6.56 15.18
N GLU A 193 -11.48 -5.77 14.33
CA GLU A 193 -12.20 -6.29 13.16
C GLU A 193 -11.27 -6.99 12.18
N ILE A 194 -10.08 -6.44 11.93
CA ILE A 194 -9.07 -7.10 11.10
C ILE A 194 -8.66 -8.43 11.70
N ILE A 195 -8.28 -8.47 12.98
CA ILE A 195 -7.84 -9.71 13.63
C ILE A 195 -8.92 -10.78 13.61
N ASN A 196 -10.18 -10.41 13.87
CA ASN A 196 -11.30 -11.34 13.81
C ASN A 196 -11.50 -11.95 12.41
N PHE A 197 -11.14 -11.24 11.35
CA PHE A 197 -11.20 -11.73 9.98
C PHE A 197 -9.96 -12.55 9.55
N LEU A 198 -8.83 -12.36 10.23
CA LEU A 198 -7.62 -13.14 9.97
C LEU A 198 -7.62 -14.49 10.69
N ASN A 199 -8.39 -14.62 11.77
CA ASN A 199 -8.64 -15.87 12.51
C ASN A 199 -9.75 -16.69 11.86
#